data_AF-A0AAW1KGB3-F1
#
_entry.id   AF-A0AAW1KGB3-F1
#
_cell.length_a   1.000
_cell.length_b   1.000
_cell.length_c   1.000
_cell.angle_alpha   90.00
_cell.angle_beta   90.00
_cell.angle_gamma   90.00
#
_symmetry.space_group_name_H-M   'P 1'
#
loop_
_entity.id
_entity.type
_entity.pdbx_description
1 polymer ?
#
loop_
_entity_poly.entity_id
_entity_poly.type
_entity_poly.pdbx_seq_one_letter_code
_entity_poly.pdbx_strand_id
1 'polypeptide(L)'
;MRLLGSEYRITPDQDESNALDHLPQRSTCFNKLYMDVRARLQRAYEKSKHRYDLRHRPVSFYPNQVVWRKNFVLSDASKFYAAKLADKFIGPFLIHRKVSPTTYELKDQIVIIVSNAVWMRG
;
A
#
# COMPACT_ATOMS: atom_id res chain seq x y z
N MET A 1 -22.06 13.04 8.45
CA MET A 1 -22.79 12.83 9.72
C MET A 1 -21.77 12.79 10.86
N ARG A 2 -21.75 13.80 11.75
CA ARG A 2 -20.85 13.85 12.92
C ARG A 2 -21.42 12.95 14.00
N LEU A 3 -20.58 12.11 14.63
CA LEU A 3 -20.96 11.41 15.85
C LEU A 3 -20.90 12.44 16.99
N LEU A 4 -22.06 12.85 17.51
CA LEU A 4 -22.13 13.75 18.67
C LEU A 4 -21.89 13.03 20.00
N GLY A 5 -21.81 11.70 19.96
CA GLY A 5 -21.55 10.86 21.11
C GLY A 5 -22.71 10.73 22.09
N SER A 6 -23.77 11.51 21.91
CA SER A 6 -25.01 11.47 22.68
C SER A 6 -25.85 10.24 22.38
N GLU A 7 -25.83 9.76 21.14
CA GLU A 7 -26.70 8.67 20.64
C GLU A 7 -26.39 7.29 21.25
N TYR A 8 -25.21 7.14 21.88
CA TYR A 8 -24.80 5.92 22.57
C TYR A 8 -24.61 6.14 24.08
N ARG A 9 -24.95 7.31 24.63
CA ARG A 9 -24.99 7.48 26.09
C ARG A 9 -26.18 6.71 26.63
N ILE A 10 -25.93 5.97 27.71
CA ILE A 10 -26.99 5.43 28.55
C ILE A 10 -27.62 6.65 29.23
N THR A 11 -28.83 7.04 28.83
CA THR A 11 -29.62 7.99 29.61
C THR A 11 -30.05 7.28 30.88
N PRO A 12 -29.85 7.87 32.08
CA PRO A 12 -30.50 7.35 33.27
C PRO A 12 -32.01 7.49 33.05
N ASP A 13 -32.73 6.37 33.08
CA ASP A 13 -34.19 6.40 33.06
C ASP A 13 -34.66 7.19 34.30
N GLN A 14 -35.62 8.11 34.11
CA GLN A 14 -36.18 8.92 35.20
C GLN A 14 -37.14 8.12 36.12
N ASP A 15 -37.21 6.80 35.95
CA ASP A 15 -38.10 5.91 36.68
C ASP A 15 -37.30 4.90 37.53
N GLU A 16 -37.08 5.25 38.80
CA GLU A 16 -36.34 4.48 39.83
C GLU A 16 -36.93 3.08 40.17
N SER A 17 -37.94 2.59 39.44
CA SER A 17 -38.76 1.44 39.89
C SER A 17 -38.50 0.08 39.23
N ASN A 18 -37.55 -0.07 38.31
CA ASN A 18 -37.22 -1.41 37.76
C ASN A 18 -35.73 -1.60 37.42
N ALA A 19 -34.94 -1.92 38.44
CA ALA A 19 -33.52 -2.24 38.32
C ALA A 19 -33.22 -3.52 37.48
N LEU A 20 -34.22 -4.25 36.96
CA LEU A 20 -34.02 -5.45 36.14
C LEU A 20 -34.17 -5.22 34.63
N ASP A 21 -34.65 -4.05 34.18
CA ASP A 21 -34.97 -3.78 32.76
C ASP A 21 -33.84 -3.09 31.96
N HIS A 22 -32.75 -2.65 32.59
CA HIS A 22 -31.69 -1.84 31.97
C HIS A 22 -30.51 -2.64 31.36
N LEU A 23 -30.39 -3.93 31.69
CA LEU A 23 -29.36 -4.83 31.16
C LEU A 23 -29.40 -4.99 29.61
N PRO A 24 -30.56 -5.15 28.95
CA PRO A 24 -30.62 -5.27 27.49
C PRO A 24 -30.29 -3.96 26.73
N GLN A 25 -30.43 -2.79 27.36
CA GLN A 25 -30.15 -1.50 26.72
C GLN A 25 -28.65 -1.26 26.52
N ARG A 26 -27.81 -1.72 27.46
CA ARG A 26 -26.35 -1.60 27.34
C ARG A 26 -25.80 -2.48 26.22
N SER A 27 -26.16 -3.76 26.18
CA SER A 27 -25.70 -4.65 25.10
C SER A 27 -26.17 -4.17 23.72
N THR A 28 -27.38 -3.63 23.63
CA THR A 28 -27.91 -3.12 22.36
C THR A 28 -27.21 -1.84 21.90
N CYS A 29 -26.88 -0.91 22.79
CA CYS A 29 -26.14 0.30 22.40
C CYS A 29 -24.70 -0.02 21.92
N PHE A 30 -24.01 -0.96 22.57
CA PHE A 30 -22.70 -1.44 22.11
C PHE A 30 -22.78 -2.13 20.74
N ASN A 31 -23.79 -2.98 20.54
CA ASN A 31 -23.99 -3.65 19.26
C ASN A 31 -24.26 -2.65 18.13
N LYS A 32 -25.06 -1.61 18.38
CA LYS A 32 -25.32 -0.52 17.43
C LYS A 32 -24.02 0.21 17.06
N LEU A 33 -23.23 0.61 18.06
CA LEU A 33 -21.93 1.27 17.85
C LEU A 33 -20.97 0.39 17.03
N TYR A 34 -20.88 -0.90 17.35
CA TYR A 34 -20.04 -1.84 16.63
C TYR A 34 -20.47 -1.97 15.16
N MET A 35 -21.78 -2.11 14.90
CA MET A 35 -22.33 -2.15 13.53
C MET A 35 -22.02 -0.87 12.75
N ASP A 36 -22.15 0.30 13.38
CA ASP A 36 -21.85 1.58 12.75
C ASP A 36 -20.37 1.73 12.40
N VAL A 37 -19.48 1.38 13.32
CA VAL A 37 -18.04 1.40 13.08
C VAL A 37 -17.69 0.44 11.94
N ARG A 38 -18.23 -0.78 11.95
CA ARG A 38 -18.02 -1.77 10.89
C ARG A 38 -18.49 -1.25 9.53
N ALA A 39 -19.67 -0.66 9.46
CA ALA A 39 -20.22 -0.09 8.22
C ALA A 39 -19.36 1.05 7.68
N ARG A 40 -18.79 1.88 8.55
CA ARG A 40 -17.89 2.97 8.15
C ARG A 40 -16.55 2.47 7.65
N LEU A 41 -15.97 1.48 8.32
CA LEU A 41 -14.73 0.83 7.87
C LEU A 41 -14.94 0.21 6.49
N GLN A 42 -16.07 -0.47 6.27
CA GLN A 42 -16.42 -1.06 4.97
C GLN A 42 -16.50 0.01 3.87
N ARG A 43 -17.24 1.11 4.11
CA ARG A 43 -17.32 2.23 3.15
C ARG A 43 -15.97 2.87 2.88
N ALA A 44 -15.13 3.04 3.91
CA ALA A 44 -13.80 3.61 3.76
C ALA A 44 -12.89 2.69 2.92
N TYR A 45 -12.96 1.38 3.15
CA TYR A 45 -12.29 0.36 2.35
C TYR A 45 -12.75 0.42 0.89
N GLU A 46 -14.05 0.38 0.62
CA GLU A 46 -14.61 0.43 -0.75
C GLU A 46 -14.19 1.70 -1.49
N LYS A 47 -14.27 2.87 -0.83
CA LYS A 47 -13.85 4.14 -1.41
C LYS A 47 -12.35 4.14 -1.75
N SER A 48 -11.53 3.48 -0.94
CA SER A 48 -10.08 3.41 -1.14
C SER A 48 -9.72 2.41 -2.23
N LYS A 49 -10.37 1.24 -2.23
CA LYS A 49 -10.28 0.22 -3.28
C LYS A 49 -10.68 0.81 -4.64
N HIS A 50 -11.83 1.48 -4.74
CA HIS A 50 -12.27 2.08 -5.99
C HIS A 50 -11.26 3.08 -6.57
N ARG A 51 -10.68 3.96 -5.72
CA ARG A 51 -9.65 4.91 -6.17
C ARG A 51 -8.37 4.22 -6.62
N TYR A 52 -7.97 3.14 -5.94
CA TYR A 52 -6.80 2.35 -6.29
C TYR A 52 -7.02 1.61 -7.62
N ASP A 53 -8.11 0.85 -7.71
CA ASP A 53 -8.48 0.02 -8.87
C ASP A 53 -8.63 0.88 -10.13
N LEU A 54 -9.20 2.08 -10.04
CA LEU A 54 -9.38 3.00 -11.18
C LEU A 54 -8.06 3.37 -11.87
N ARG A 55 -6.93 3.39 -11.14
CA ARG A 55 -5.61 3.75 -11.65
C ARG A 55 -4.65 2.55 -11.71
N HIS A 56 -5.11 1.37 -11.32
CA HIS A 56 -4.30 0.17 -11.32
C HIS A 56 -4.08 -0.31 -12.75
N ARG A 57 -2.81 -0.51 -13.12
CA ARG A 57 -2.43 -1.10 -14.41
C ARG A 57 -1.92 -2.51 -14.14
N PRO A 58 -2.55 -3.56 -14.68
CA PRO A 58 -2.08 -4.93 -14.50
C PRO A 58 -0.79 -5.13 -15.32
N VAL A 59 0.35 -4.83 -14.72
CA VAL A 59 1.66 -5.13 -15.30
C VAL A 59 2.18 -6.39 -14.65
N SER A 60 2.45 -7.40 -15.47
CA SER A 60 3.08 -8.64 -15.04
C SER A 60 4.32 -8.88 -15.87
N PHE A 61 5.35 -9.39 -15.22
CA PHE A 61 6.60 -9.72 -15.87
C PHE A 61 6.88 -11.21 -15.77
N TYR A 62 7.61 -11.74 -16.74
CA TYR A 62 7.94 -13.16 -16.83
C TYR A 62 9.41 -13.40 -16.54
N PRO A 63 9.78 -14.61 -16.05
CA PRO A 63 11.18 -15.00 -15.94
C PRO A 63 11.94 -14.80 -17.25
N ASN A 64 13.21 -14.43 -17.15
CA ASN A 64 14.13 -14.09 -18.26
C ASN A 64 13.78 -12.82 -19.06
N GLN A 65 12.80 -12.03 -18.62
CA GLN A 65 12.58 -10.71 -19.19
C GLN A 65 13.64 -9.73 -18.68
N VAL A 66 14.17 -8.90 -19.58
CA VAL A 66 15.10 -7.82 -19.24
C VAL A 66 14.33 -6.62 -18.71
N VAL A 67 14.74 -6.13 -17.54
CA VAL A 67 14.12 -4.99 -16.87
C VAL A 67 15.17 -4.03 -16.33
N TRP A 68 14.76 -2.78 -16.24
CA TRP A 68 15.53 -1.72 -15.58
C TRP A 68 14.92 -1.46 -14.20
N ARG A 69 15.77 -1.41 -13.18
CA ARG A 69 15.33 -1.13 -11.81
C ARG A 69 15.50 0.36 -11.54
N LYS A 70 14.51 0.98 -10.91
CA LYS A 70 14.62 2.37 -10.47
C LYS A 70 15.70 2.49 -9.39
N ASN A 71 16.55 3.50 -9.51
CA ASN A 71 17.62 3.75 -8.58
C ASN A 71 17.09 4.53 -7.35
N PHE A 72 17.39 4.04 -6.15
CA PHE A 72 16.98 4.65 -4.88
C PHE A 72 18.20 4.91 -3.99
N VAL A 73 19.09 5.75 -4.49
CA VAL A 73 20.35 6.14 -3.83
C VAL A 73 20.20 7.45 -3.07
N LEU A 74 20.90 7.57 -1.94
CA LEU A 74 20.98 8.81 -1.15
C LEU A 74 22.28 9.55 -1.47
N SER A 75 22.27 10.88 -1.35
CA SER A 75 23.49 11.69 -1.49
C SER A 75 24.41 11.44 -0.30
N ASP A 76 25.70 11.37 -0.57
CA ASP A 76 26.74 11.16 0.44
C ASP A 76 27.90 12.13 0.17
N ALA A 77 27.96 13.20 0.96
CA ALA A 77 28.97 14.24 0.79
C ALA A 77 30.40 13.72 1.08
N SER A 78 30.54 12.73 1.96
CA SER A 78 31.85 12.13 2.29
C SER A 78 32.47 11.41 1.09
N LYS A 79 31.62 10.89 0.19
CA LYS A 79 32.00 10.22 -1.05
C LYS A 79 31.91 11.14 -2.27
N PHE A 80 31.70 12.44 -2.05
CA PHE A 80 31.44 13.44 -3.11
C PHE A 80 30.31 13.00 -4.06
N TYR A 81 29.29 12.31 -3.53
CA TYR A 81 28.22 11.71 -4.31
C TYR A 81 26.91 12.47 -4.14
N ALA A 82 26.38 13.00 -5.24
CA ALA A 82 25.09 13.68 -5.26
C ALA A 82 24.03 12.80 -5.95
N ALA A 83 23.03 12.33 -5.20
CA ALA A 83 21.92 11.54 -5.76
C ALA A 83 21.14 12.28 -6.87
N LYS A 84 21.20 13.62 -6.92
CA LYS A 84 20.61 14.43 -8.00
C LYS A 84 21.25 14.17 -9.36
N LEU A 85 22.54 13.81 -9.38
CA LEU A 85 23.31 13.52 -10.58
C LEU A 85 23.35 12.02 -10.90
N ALA A 86 22.77 11.18 -10.04
CA ALA A 86 22.76 9.74 -10.24
C ALA A 86 21.76 9.33 -11.33
N ASP A 87 22.08 8.23 -12.03
CA ASP A 87 21.17 7.65 -13.01
C ASP A 87 19.84 7.26 -12.36
N LYS A 88 18.75 7.60 -13.03
CA LYS A 88 17.38 7.33 -12.56
C LYS A 88 17.06 5.83 -12.54
N PHE A 89 17.65 5.08 -13.45
CA PHE A 89 17.48 3.65 -13.60
C PHE A 89 18.84 2.98 -13.72
N ILE A 90 18.93 1.78 -13.15
CA ILE A 90 20.10 0.91 -13.23
C ILE A 90 19.68 -0.40 -13.87
N GLY A 91 20.62 -1.03 -14.57
CA GLY A 91 20.37 -2.26 -15.31
C GLY A 91 21.22 -2.30 -16.58
N PRO A 92 21.05 -3.34 -17.41
CA PRO A 92 19.91 -4.26 -17.44
C PRO A 92 19.98 -5.41 -16.41
N PHE A 93 18.83 -5.82 -15.88
CA PHE A 93 18.66 -7.01 -15.03
C PHE A 93 17.74 -8.03 -15.67
N LEU A 94 17.91 -9.30 -15.35
CA LEU A 94 16.99 -10.37 -15.73
C LEU A 94 16.08 -10.74 -14.57
N ILE A 95 14.80 -10.97 -14.84
CA ILE A 95 13.89 -11.52 -13.84
C ILE A 95 14.21 -13.00 -13.64
N HIS A 96 14.61 -13.38 -12.43
CA HIS A 96 14.88 -14.76 -12.09
C HIS A 96 13.56 -15.52 -11.87
N ARG A 97 12.70 -14.99 -11.00
CA ARG A 97 11.38 -15.56 -10.70
C ARG A 97 10.44 -14.54 -10.07
N LYS A 98 9.15 -14.86 -10.11
CA LYS A 98 8.09 -14.11 -9.42
C LYS A 98 7.90 -14.68 -8.01
N VAL A 99 8.12 -13.86 -6.98
CA VAL A 99 7.96 -14.24 -5.57
C VAL A 99 6.53 -13.97 -5.11
N SER A 100 5.96 -12.84 -5.51
CA SER A 100 4.58 -12.44 -5.21
C SER A 100 3.96 -11.73 -6.42
N PRO A 101 2.65 -11.40 -6.40
CA PRO A 101 2.03 -10.60 -7.47
C PRO A 101 2.78 -9.31 -7.84
N THR A 102 3.48 -8.70 -6.87
CA THR A 102 4.18 -7.41 -7.01
C THR A 102 5.69 -7.49 -6.77
N THR A 103 6.20 -8.62 -6.30
CA THR A 103 7.62 -8.79 -5.93
C THR A 103 8.30 -9.80 -6.84
N TYR A 104 9.42 -9.40 -7.43
CA TYR A 104 10.22 -10.19 -8.34
C TYR A 104 11.66 -10.25 -7.85
N GLU A 105 12.29 -11.40 -8.04
CA GLU A 105 13.71 -11.59 -7.78
C GLU A 105 14.48 -11.31 -9.07
N LEU A 106 15.52 -10.47 -8.97
CA LEU A 106 16.33 -10.03 -10.11
C LEU A 106 17.72 -10.68 -10.04
N LYS A 107 18.26 -11.03 -11.20
CA LYS A 107 19.63 -11.48 -11.39
C LYS A 107 20.37 -10.49 -12.28
N ASP A 108 21.63 -10.20 -11.95
CA ASP A 108 22.49 -9.42 -12.81
C ASP A 108 22.60 -10.07 -14.18
N GLN A 109 22.36 -9.30 -15.22
CA GLN A 109 22.68 -9.76 -16.56
C GLN A 109 24.20 -9.78 -16.66
N ILE A 110 24.78 -10.98 -16.64
CA ILE A 110 26.18 -11.15 -17.04
C ILE A 110 26.21 -10.79 -18.52
N VAL A 111 26.55 -9.55 -18.82
CA VAL A 111 26.86 -9.13 -20.18
C VAL A 111 28.12 -9.90 -20.53
N ILE A 112 27.98 -11.02 -21.25
CA ILE A 112 29.08 -11.52 -22.07
C ILE A 112 29.35 -10.36 -23.03
N ILE A 113 30.42 -9.62 -22.79
CA ILE A 113 30.87 -8.54 -23.65
C ILE A 113 31.24 -9.22 -24.97
N VAL A 114 30.27 -9.36 -25.88
CA VAL A 114 30.61 -9.54 -27.28
C VAL A 114 31.06 -8.17 -27.74
N SER A 115 32.36 -7.94 -27.61
CA SER A 115 33.09 -6.80 -28.14
C SER A 115 32.68 -6.59 -29.59
N ASN A 116 31.86 -5.57 -29.86
CA ASN A 116 31.72 -4.95 -31.18
C ASN A 116 31.07 -3.58 -31.05
N ALA A 117 31.75 -2.68 -30.35
CA ALA A 117 31.54 -1.24 -30.52
C ALA A 117 32.73 -0.70 -31.31
N VAL A 118 32.65 -0.84 -32.63
CA VAL A 118 33.43 -0.05 -33.59
C VAL A 118 32.97 1.40 -33.42
N TRP A 119 33.77 2.20 -32.72
CA TRP A 119 33.59 3.65 -32.69
C TRP A 119 33.98 4.20 -34.06
N MET A 120 32.99 4.50 -34.89
CA MET A 120 33.18 5.37 -36.05
C MET A 120 33.57 6.76 -35.54
N ARG A 121 34.81 7.16 -35.84
CA ARG A 121 35.25 8.56 -35.81
C ARG A 121 34.51 9.31 -36.91
N GLY A 122 33.88 10.42 -36.56
CA GLY A 122 33.47 11.51 -37.43
C GLY A 122 33.77 12.80 -36.69
#